data_AF-A0A9E9D846-F1
#
_entry.id   AF-A0A9E9D846-F1
#
_cell.length_a   1.000
_cell.length_b   1.000
_cell.length_c   1.000
_cell.angle_alpha   90.00
_cell.angle_beta   90.00
_cell.angle_gamma   90.00
#
_symmetry.space_group_name_H-M   'P 1'
#
loop_
_entity.id
_entity.type
_entity.pdbx_description
1 polymer ?
#
loop_
_entity_poly.entity_id
_entity_poly.type
_entity_poly.pdbx_seq_one_letter_code
_entity_poly.pdbx_strand_id
1 'polypeptide(L)'
;MTLDEMIAEFDRIGNLSYADPNSPTWEKIATENRLANRQDLHAFMLLESILPYSDERGRDMVCSAEHYQIWLDVDIEDLADKISSAQISELVACGVFYDSDVSSLGMFV
;
A
#
# COMPACT_ATOMS: atom_id res chain seq x y z
N MET A 1 -5.23 13.44 -0.73
CA MET A 1 -6.65 13.20 -1.09
C MET A 1 -7.42 13.01 0.20
N THR A 2 -8.75 13.06 0.22
CA THR A 2 -9.48 12.72 1.47
C THR A 2 -9.36 11.22 1.77
N LEU A 3 -9.60 10.81 3.01
CA LEU A 3 -9.64 9.39 3.38
C LEU A 3 -10.65 8.62 2.52
N ASP A 4 -11.86 9.14 2.35
CA ASP A 4 -12.89 8.52 1.50
C ASP A 4 -12.45 8.37 0.04
N GLU A 5 -11.74 9.36 -0.52
CA GLU A 5 -11.18 9.30 -1.87
C GLU A 5 -10.08 8.23 -1.96
N MET A 6 -9.23 8.11 -0.94
CA MET A 6 -8.18 7.09 -0.88
C MET A 6 -8.78 5.68 -0.81
N ILE A 7 -9.78 5.47 0.05
CA ILE A 7 -10.47 4.19 0.19
C ILE A 7 -11.14 3.81 -1.13
N ALA A 8 -11.89 4.73 -1.73
CA ALA A 8 -12.55 4.50 -3.01
C ALA A 8 -11.54 4.15 -4.12
N GLU A 9 -10.34 4.72 -4.08
CA GLU A 9 -9.29 4.42 -5.06
C GLU A 9 -8.66 3.04 -4.83
N PHE A 10 -8.38 2.65 -3.58
CA PHE A 10 -7.96 1.28 -3.25
C PHE A 10 -9.00 0.26 -3.71
N ASP A 11 -10.28 0.49 -3.44
CA ASP A 11 -11.37 -0.39 -3.86
C ASP A 11 -11.48 -0.46 -5.39
N ARG A 12 -11.42 0.70 -6.07
CA ARG A 12 -11.53 0.76 -7.52
C ARG A 12 -10.41 -0.02 -8.20
N ILE A 13 -9.17 0.13 -7.73
CA ILE A 13 -8.00 -0.51 -8.32
C ILE A 13 -7.92 -1.99 -7.91
N GLY A 14 -8.14 -2.30 -6.64
CA GLY A 14 -8.07 -3.66 -6.09
C GLY A 14 -9.13 -4.61 -6.65
N ASN A 15 -10.28 -4.07 -7.09
CA ASN A 15 -11.33 -4.85 -7.75
C ASN A 15 -11.10 -5.08 -9.26
N LEU A 16 -10.02 -4.56 -9.84
CA LEU A 16 -9.68 -4.87 -11.22
C LEU A 16 -9.30 -6.35 -11.34
N SER A 17 -9.93 -7.05 -12.28
CA SER A 17 -9.57 -8.43 -12.60
C SER A 17 -8.11 -8.52 -13.02
N TYR A 18 -7.42 -9.63 -12.69
CA TYR A 18 -6.09 -9.93 -13.21
C TYR A 18 -6.03 -9.96 -14.76
N ALA A 19 -7.16 -10.20 -15.42
CA ALA A 19 -7.27 -10.14 -16.88
C ALA A 19 -7.48 -8.72 -17.43
N ASP A 20 -7.74 -7.73 -16.56
CA ASP A 20 -7.89 -6.34 -16.98
C ASP A 20 -6.51 -5.79 -17.40
N PRO A 21 -6.35 -5.27 -18.63
CA PRO A 21 -5.10 -4.69 -19.08
C PRO A 21 -4.65 -3.48 -18.23
N ASN A 22 -5.57 -2.83 -17.52
CA ASN A 22 -5.30 -1.71 -16.61
C ASN A 22 -5.05 -2.15 -15.16
N SER A 23 -5.17 -3.44 -14.83
CA SER A 23 -4.82 -3.94 -13.50
C SER A 23 -3.33 -3.67 -13.24
N PRO A 24 -2.98 -3.03 -12.12
CA PRO A 24 -1.58 -2.81 -11.78
C PRO A 24 -0.96 -4.14 -11.37
N THR A 25 0.16 -4.47 -11.99
CA THR A 25 0.97 -5.64 -11.61
C THR A 25 2.40 -5.19 -11.36
N TRP A 26 3.12 -5.92 -10.51
CA TRP A 26 4.51 -5.65 -10.19
C TRP A 26 5.38 -5.47 -11.45
N GLU A 27 5.15 -6.28 -12.49
CA GLU A 27 5.90 -6.22 -13.76
C GLU A 27 5.70 -4.91 -14.53
N LYS A 28 4.58 -4.21 -14.29
CA LYS A 28 4.27 -2.93 -14.93
C LYS A 28 4.92 -1.73 -14.23
N ILE A 29 5.42 -1.90 -13.00
CA ILE A 29 6.18 -0.85 -12.31
C ILE A 29 7.55 -0.72 -12.97
N ALA A 30 7.82 0.44 -13.56
CA ALA A 30 9.08 0.76 -14.21
C ALA A 30 10.26 0.59 -13.22
N THR A 31 11.34 -0.05 -13.67
CA THR A 31 12.47 -0.43 -12.79
C THR A 31 13.09 0.76 -12.08
N GLU A 32 13.15 1.92 -12.74
CA GLU A 32 13.63 3.19 -12.18
C GLU A 32 12.78 3.75 -11.03
N ASN A 33 11.51 3.34 -10.94
CA ASN A 33 10.61 3.73 -9.85
C ASN A 33 10.66 2.75 -8.68
N ARG A 34 11.29 1.57 -8.85
CA ARG A 34 11.35 0.55 -7.81
C ARG A 34 12.35 0.94 -6.73
N LEU A 35 11.86 1.11 -5.52
CA LEU A 35 12.69 1.35 -4.33
C LEU A 35 13.42 0.07 -3.86
N ALA A 36 12.94 -1.10 -4.27
CA ALA A 36 13.56 -2.40 -4.02
C ALA A 36 13.26 -3.41 -5.13
N ASN A 37 14.05 -4.48 -5.22
CA ASN A 37 13.82 -5.58 -6.18
C ASN A 37 12.76 -6.59 -5.73
N ARG A 38 12.43 -6.62 -4.43
CA ARG A 38 11.35 -7.46 -3.88
C ARG A 38 10.12 -6.59 -3.68
N GLN A 39 8.96 -7.12 -4.06
CA GLN A 39 7.68 -6.42 -4.05
C GLN A 39 7.26 -5.97 -2.64
N ASP A 40 7.38 -6.87 -1.65
CA ASP A 40 7.16 -6.59 -0.23
C ASP A 40 8.03 -5.43 0.26
N LEU A 41 9.32 -5.47 -0.05
CA LEU A 41 10.26 -4.41 0.32
C LEU A 41 9.95 -3.08 -0.38
N HIS A 42 9.51 -3.10 -1.65
CA HIS A 42 9.11 -1.88 -2.34
C HIS A 42 7.91 -1.22 -1.67
N ALA A 43 6.89 -1.99 -1.30
CA ALA A 43 5.72 -1.46 -0.57
C ALA A 43 6.13 -0.79 0.74
N PHE A 44 6.96 -1.46 1.54
CA PHE A 44 7.41 -0.92 2.83
C PHE A 44 8.24 0.35 2.65
N MET A 45 9.17 0.36 1.70
CA MET A 45 9.99 1.54 1.42
C MET A 45 9.16 2.70 0.84
N LEU A 46 8.14 2.40 0.05
CA LEU A 46 7.24 3.43 -0.48
C LEU A 46 6.43 4.08 0.63
N LEU A 47 5.83 3.28 1.52
CA LEU A 47 5.11 3.79 2.69
C LEU A 47 6.02 4.62 3.60
N GLU A 48 7.22 4.12 3.91
CA GLU A 48 8.22 4.85 4.70
C GLU A 48 8.64 6.17 4.04
N SER A 49 8.70 6.23 2.71
CA SER A 49 9.03 7.46 1.99
C SER A 49 7.91 8.50 2.00
N ILE A 50 6.65 8.07 2.10
CA ILE A 50 5.47 8.95 2.12
C ILE A 50 5.19 9.45 3.54
N LEU A 51 5.22 8.53 4.50
CA LEU A 51 4.88 8.76 5.89
C LEU A 51 5.99 8.21 6.80
N PRO A 52 7.18 8.86 6.83
CA PRO A 52 8.27 8.42 7.68
C PRO A 52 7.86 8.53 9.14
N TYR A 53 8.22 7.51 9.93
CA TYR A 53 7.88 7.49 11.33
C TYR A 53 8.63 8.58 12.10
N SER A 54 7.93 9.35 12.91
CA SER A 54 8.46 10.58 13.53
C SER A 54 9.10 10.40 14.91
N ASP A 55 9.00 9.21 15.51
CA ASP A 55 9.57 8.91 16.83
C ASP A 55 10.93 8.20 16.72
N GLU A 56 11.85 8.56 17.62
CA GLU A 56 13.25 8.11 17.69
C GLU A 56 13.39 6.60 17.91
N ARG A 57 12.33 5.91 18.34
CA ARG A 57 12.35 4.47 18.61
C ARG A 57 11.93 3.60 17.42
N GLY A 58 11.28 4.17 16.40
CA GLY A 58 10.68 3.41 15.29
C GLY A 58 9.55 2.48 15.77
N ARG A 59 8.49 2.33 14.97
CA ARG A 59 7.60 1.16 15.08
C ARG A 59 7.87 0.23 13.91
N ASP A 60 7.65 -1.07 14.12
CA ASP A 60 7.76 -2.04 13.05
C ASP A 60 6.62 -1.82 12.05
N MET A 61 6.93 -1.92 10.75
CA MET A 61 5.92 -1.77 9.68
C MET A 61 4.77 -2.78 9.80
N VAL A 62 5.02 -3.97 10.36
CA VAL A 62 4.03 -5.04 10.49
C VAL A 62 3.49 -5.07 11.93
N CYS A 63 2.19 -4.81 12.11
CA CYS A 63 1.55 -4.80 13.43
C CYS A 63 0.72 -6.06 13.74
N SER A 64 0.32 -6.82 12.72
CA SER A 64 -0.45 -8.06 12.86
C SER A 64 -0.23 -9.00 11.67
N ALA A 65 -0.56 -10.27 11.84
CA ALA A 65 -0.52 -11.27 10.78
C ALA A 65 -1.60 -12.36 10.99
N GLU A 66 -2.24 -12.76 9.90
CA GLU A 66 -3.20 -13.86 9.87
C GLU A 66 -3.14 -14.58 8.51
N HIS A 67 -3.03 -15.91 8.52
CA HIS A 67 -2.95 -16.74 7.32
C HIS A 67 -1.91 -16.25 6.28
N TYR A 68 -2.38 -15.60 5.21
CA TYR A 68 -1.59 -15.08 4.08
C TYR A 68 -1.62 -13.55 4.02
N GLN A 69 -1.94 -12.91 5.15
CA GLN A 69 -2.09 -11.47 5.27
C GLN A 69 -1.28 -10.95 6.43
N ILE A 70 -0.77 -9.74 6.25
CA ILE A 70 -0.19 -8.92 7.31
C ILE A 70 -0.89 -7.57 7.31
N TRP A 71 -0.97 -6.91 8.47
CA TRP A 71 -1.46 -5.54 8.58
C TRP A 71 -0.31 -4.60 8.90
N LEU A 72 -0.40 -3.40 8.33
CA LEU A 72 0.66 -2.42 8.32
C LEU A 72 0.38 -1.31 9.34
N ASP A 73 1.36 -0.95 10.17
CA ASP A 73 1.27 0.15 11.14
C ASP A 73 1.42 1.50 10.43
N VAL A 74 0.38 1.94 9.74
CA VAL A 74 0.34 3.20 8.99
C VAL A 74 -0.87 4.00 9.45
N ASP A 75 -0.65 5.27 9.80
CA ASP A 75 -1.75 6.19 10.09
C ASP A 75 -2.47 6.53 8.77
N ILE A 76 -3.69 6.01 8.62
CA ILE A 76 -4.46 6.10 7.36
C ILE A 76 -4.93 7.52 7.05
N GLU A 77 -5.15 8.35 8.07
CA GLU A 77 -5.58 9.73 7.90
C GLU A 77 -4.39 10.57 7.39
N ASP A 78 -3.24 10.45 8.05
CA ASP A 78 -1.99 11.11 7.64
C ASP A 78 -1.50 10.62 6.27
N LEU A 79 -1.73 9.34 5.95
CA LEU A 79 -1.41 8.79 4.64
C LEU A 79 -2.29 9.40 3.55
N ALA A 80 -3.61 9.49 3.76
CA ALA A 80 -4.55 10.01 2.78
C ALA A 80 -4.16 11.42 2.32
N ASP A 81 -3.70 12.26 3.25
CA ASP A 81 -3.25 13.63 2.97
C ASP A 81 -2.03 13.70 2.03
N LYS A 82 -1.18 12.67 2.00
CA LYS A 82 0.13 12.69 1.30
C LYS A 82 0.19 11.79 0.08
N ILE A 83 -0.57 10.70 0.06
CA ILE A 83 -0.50 9.70 -0.99
C ILE A 83 -1.15 10.18 -2.29
N SER A 84 -0.59 9.74 -3.42
CA SER A 84 -1.16 9.94 -4.76
C SER A 84 -1.80 8.65 -5.30
N SER A 85 -2.72 8.78 -6.26
CA SER A 85 -3.35 7.62 -6.94
C SER A 85 -2.30 6.73 -7.63
N ALA A 86 -1.22 7.29 -8.16
CA ALA A 86 -0.11 6.52 -8.74
C ALA A 86 0.59 5.63 -7.68
N GLN A 87 0.82 6.17 -6.48
CA GLN A 87 1.41 5.41 -5.38
C GLN A 87 0.44 4.35 -4.84
N ILE A 88 -0.87 4.63 -4.79
CA ILE A 88 -1.89 3.62 -4.48
C ILE A 88 -1.82 2.49 -5.50
N SER A 89 -1.71 2.81 -6.80
CA SER A 89 -1.54 1.81 -7.86
C SER A 89 -0.28 0.96 -7.66
N GLU A 90 0.83 1.54 -7.23
CA GLU A 90 2.06 0.79 -6.91
C GLU A 90 1.88 -0.11 -5.69
N LEU A 91 1.23 0.37 -4.62
CA LEU A 91 0.91 -0.42 -3.43
C LEU A 91 -0.02 -1.60 -3.75
N VAL A 92 -1.06 -1.39 -4.55
CA VAL A 92 -1.95 -2.48 -4.99
C VAL A 92 -1.21 -3.49 -5.88
N ALA A 93 -0.35 -3.04 -6.79
CA ALA A 93 0.56 -3.94 -7.52
C ALA A 93 1.47 -4.74 -6.58
N CYS A 94 1.72 -4.21 -5.38
CA CYS A 94 2.46 -4.92 -4.34
C CYS A 94 1.60 -5.83 -3.46
N GLY A 95 0.29 -5.93 -3.70
CA GLY A 95 -0.63 -6.75 -2.92
C GLY A 95 -1.17 -6.06 -1.66
N VAL A 96 -0.95 -4.74 -1.52
CA VAL A 96 -1.52 -3.93 -0.45
C VAL A 96 -2.98 -3.60 -0.76
N PHE A 97 -3.84 -3.67 0.24
CA PHE A 97 -5.26 -3.33 0.17
C PHE A 97 -5.69 -2.54 1.40
N TYR A 98 -6.80 -1.81 1.30
CA TYR A 98 -7.46 -1.22 2.45
C TYR A 98 -8.44 -2.25 3.04
N ASP A 99 -8.30 -2.52 4.33
CA ASP A 99 -9.20 -3.37 5.10
C ASP A 99 -10.19 -2.49 5.86
N SER A 100 -11.44 -2.47 5.38
CA SER A 100 -12.51 -1.67 5.97
C SER A 100 -13.03 -2.23 7.30
N ASP A 101 -12.86 -3.53 7.58
CA ASP A 101 -13.35 -4.14 8.81
C ASP A 101 -12.53 -3.70 10.03
N VAL A 102 -11.23 -3.45 9.81
CA VAL A 102 -10.31 -2.97 10.86
C VAL A 102 -9.76 -1.57 10.61
N SER A 103 -10.17 -0.91 9.53
CA SER A 103 -9.74 0.44 9.13
C SER A 103 -8.21 0.57 9.08
N SER A 104 -7.55 -0.33 8.34
CA SER A 104 -6.09 -0.40 8.25
C SER A 104 -5.65 -0.86 6.86
N LEU A 105 -4.39 -0.62 6.49
CA LEU A 105 -3.79 -1.28 5.34
C LEU A 105 -3.42 -2.73 5.68
N GLY A 106 -3.73 -3.65 4.77
CA GLY A 106 -3.30 -5.04 4.76
C GLY A 106 -2.46 -5.35 3.53
N MET A 107 -1.68 -6.44 3.56
CA MET A 107 -0.92 -6.91 2.40
C MET A 107 -0.98 -8.44 2.32
N PHE A 108 -1.22 -8.96 1.11
CA PHE A 108 -1.09 -10.40 0.85
C PHE A 108 0.39 -10.80 0.73
N VAL A 109 0.79 -11.86 1.44
CA VAL A 109 2.18 -12.38 1.51
C VAL A 109 2.32 -13.81 1.03
#